data_AF-A0A1B8EJQ4-F1
#
_entry.id   AF-A0A1B8EJQ4-F1
#
_cell.length_a   1.000
_cell.length_b   1.000
_cell.length_c   1.000
_cell.angle_alpha   90.00
_cell.angle_beta   90.00
_cell.angle_gamma   90.00
#
_symmetry.space_group_name_H-M   'P 1'
#
loop_
_entity.id
_entity.type
_entity.pdbx_description
1 polymer ?
#
loop_
_entity_poly.entity_id
_entity_poly.type
_entity_poly.pdbx_seq_one_letter_code
_entity_poly.pdbx_strand_id
1 'polypeptide(L)'
;MRASPMLIALLGALPVFSIDLPTGSDAHFLEIVNDKTCIIGNSVWNATLSGSYARPIYYNGKDIVDDATGFYLSYENSAGFPWLAPEIVDAGDDWIDIQFTNGIARFHWVIHRGLAGAYQYWSNVGLPSGMNDLRVIHRLSNSTFHSGHTYRKDDKLPTWDLYYSGTEVQDSTVEFSDGTYISKYDWATQINIPEARLWGVYGDDVGCWFIQPSQEYVNGDQLKQELTVHMEAQTGDTALLNMIGGGHYQLNVDRTYEKGHLWGPWLWYLNDGSLSDAESRTEQEISAWPYAFPNSDISAEYQSRAGSTGKDGEKGNDCVERTLLLVN
;
A
#
# COMPACT_ATOMS: atom_id res chain seq x y z
N MET A 1 -3.73 -42.55 52.33
CA MET A 1 -3.57 -41.98 50.97
C MET A 1 -4.95 -41.59 50.48
N ARG A 2 -5.24 -40.28 50.40
CA ARG A 2 -6.51 -39.75 49.89
C ARG A 2 -6.30 -39.41 48.41
N ALA A 3 -7.13 -39.96 47.54
CA ALA A 3 -7.15 -39.63 46.11
C ALA A 3 -7.84 -38.26 45.91
N SER A 4 -7.17 -37.35 45.20
CA SER A 4 -7.77 -36.11 44.70
C SER A 4 -8.60 -36.39 43.45
N PRO A 5 -9.76 -35.72 43.25
CA PRO A 5 -10.49 -35.80 42.00
C PRO A 5 -9.84 -34.87 40.96
N MET A 6 -9.61 -35.43 39.78
CA MET A 6 -9.07 -34.75 38.61
C MET A 6 -10.19 -33.88 38.00
N LEU A 7 -9.95 -32.57 37.92
CA LEU A 7 -10.84 -31.60 37.28
C LEU A 7 -10.71 -31.77 35.76
N ILE A 8 -11.74 -32.31 35.11
CA ILE A 8 -11.84 -32.34 33.64
C ILE A 8 -12.19 -30.92 33.20
N ALA A 9 -11.22 -30.22 32.64
CA ALA A 9 -11.46 -28.96 31.93
C ALA A 9 -12.16 -29.28 30.60
N LEU A 10 -13.44 -28.91 30.51
CA LEU A 10 -14.18 -28.93 29.26
C LEU A 10 -13.67 -27.77 28.40
N LEU A 11 -12.81 -28.04 27.42
CA LEU A 11 -12.48 -27.07 26.37
C LEU A 11 -13.77 -26.77 25.60
N GLY A 12 -14.35 -25.58 25.82
CA GLY A 12 -15.41 -25.06 24.99
C GLY A 12 -14.90 -24.85 23.58
N ALA A 13 -15.52 -25.52 22.60
CA ALA A 13 -15.27 -25.26 21.20
C ALA A 13 -15.69 -23.80 20.89
N LEU A 14 -14.75 -23.01 20.39
CA LEU A 14 -15.05 -21.70 19.81
C LEU A 14 -15.93 -21.92 18.57
N PRO A 15 -16.94 -21.06 18.33
CA PRO A 15 -17.75 -21.15 17.12
C PRO A 15 -16.85 -20.93 15.90
N VAL A 16 -16.71 -21.95 15.06
CA VAL A 16 -16.15 -21.82 13.72
C VAL A 16 -17.22 -21.12 12.90
N PHE A 17 -17.09 -19.81 12.70
CA PHE A 17 -17.89 -19.10 11.72
C PHE A 17 -17.48 -19.62 10.34
N SER A 18 -18.39 -20.31 9.65
CA SER A 18 -18.22 -20.61 8.24
C SER A 18 -18.52 -19.33 7.47
N ILE A 19 -17.50 -18.71 6.91
CA ILE A 19 -17.67 -17.62 5.95
C ILE A 19 -18.11 -18.28 4.64
N ASP A 20 -19.34 -18.01 4.19
CA ASP A 20 -19.79 -18.45 2.86
C ASP A 20 -19.08 -17.59 1.82
N LEU A 21 -18.10 -18.18 1.13
CA LEU A 21 -17.36 -17.48 0.09
C LEU A 21 -18.20 -17.35 -1.19
N PRO A 22 -18.20 -16.18 -1.83
CA PRO A 22 -18.84 -15.98 -3.12
C PRO A 22 -18.35 -16.99 -4.17
N THR A 23 -19.29 -17.52 -4.96
CA THR A 23 -19.01 -18.53 -6.00
C THR A 23 -19.19 -17.92 -7.39
N GLY A 24 -18.59 -18.55 -8.41
CA GLY A 24 -18.62 -18.08 -9.81
C GLY A 24 -17.22 -17.98 -10.41
N SER A 25 -17.12 -17.96 -11.74
CA SER A 25 -15.84 -17.77 -12.44
C SER A 25 -15.26 -16.36 -12.28
N ASP A 26 -16.07 -15.43 -11.76
CA ASP A 26 -15.72 -14.04 -11.52
C ASP A 26 -15.41 -13.72 -10.04
N ALA A 27 -15.53 -14.71 -9.16
CA ALA A 27 -15.33 -14.55 -7.73
C ALA A 27 -13.88 -14.16 -7.40
N HIS A 28 -13.73 -13.41 -6.31
CA HIS A 28 -12.45 -13.23 -5.64
C HIS A 28 -12.04 -14.54 -4.95
N PHE A 29 -10.74 -14.74 -4.76
CA PHE A 29 -10.24 -16.01 -4.23
C PHE A 29 -8.92 -15.87 -3.47
N LEU A 30 -8.69 -16.85 -2.60
CA LEU A 30 -7.40 -17.23 -2.03
C LEU A 30 -7.15 -18.70 -2.38
N GLU A 31 -6.12 -18.98 -3.16
CA GLU A 31 -5.66 -20.34 -3.47
C GLU A 31 -4.33 -20.60 -2.75
N ILE A 32 -4.31 -21.57 -1.84
CA ILE A 32 -3.07 -21.99 -1.17
C ILE A 32 -2.39 -23.06 -2.02
N VAL A 33 -1.24 -22.73 -2.59
CA VAL A 33 -0.44 -23.65 -3.41
C VAL A 33 0.43 -24.54 -2.52
N ASN A 34 1.07 -23.95 -1.51
CA ASN A 34 1.84 -24.63 -0.46
C ASN A 34 2.05 -23.72 0.76
N ASP A 35 2.86 -24.13 1.73
CA ASP A 35 3.14 -23.39 2.97
C ASP A 35 3.83 -22.02 2.78
N LYS A 36 4.35 -21.75 1.57
CA LYS A 36 5.10 -20.54 1.23
C LYS A 36 4.57 -19.84 -0.02
N THR A 37 3.50 -20.33 -0.62
CA THR A 37 2.97 -19.78 -1.87
C THR A 37 1.45 -19.81 -1.88
N CYS A 38 0.86 -18.68 -2.23
CA CYS A 38 -0.57 -18.56 -2.49
C CYS A 38 -0.82 -17.68 -3.72
N ILE A 39 -2.02 -17.79 -4.27
CA ILE A 39 -2.51 -16.91 -5.34
C ILE A 39 -3.75 -16.21 -4.81
N ILE A 40 -3.79 -14.90 -4.96
CA ILE A 40 -4.96 -14.08 -4.59
C ILE A 40 -5.41 -13.29 -5.81
N GLY A 41 -6.68 -12.93 -5.86
CA GLY A 41 -7.19 -12.06 -6.91
C GLY A 41 -8.67 -12.24 -7.16
N ASN A 42 -9.10 -11.87 -8.36
CA ASN A 42 -10.43 -12.05 -8.91
C ASN A 42 -10.34 -12.35 -10.42
N SER A 43 -11.44 -12.18 -11.16
CA SER A 43 -11.46 -12.40 -12.62
C SER A 43 -10.66 -11.40 -13.44
N VAL A 44 -10.35 -10.23 -12.90
CA VAL A 44 -9.69 -9.13 -13.61
C VAL A 44 -8.18 -9.17 -13.40
N TRP A 45 -7.74 -9.53 -12.19
CA TRP A 45 -6.33 -9.63 -11.85
C TRP A 45 -6.08 -10.75 -10.85
N ASN A 46 -4.85 -11.28 -10.85
CA ASN A 46 -4.38 -12.16 -9.78
C ASN A 46 -2.87 -12.01 -9.57
N ALA A 47 -2.40 -12.33 -8.38
CA ALA A 47 -1.01 -12.25 -8.00
C ALA A 47 -0.57 -13.54 -7.30
N THR A 48 0.59 -14.06 -7.68
CA THR A 48 1.24 -15.19 -6.99
C THR A 48 2.19 -14.65 -5.94
N LEU A 49 1.86 -14.84 -4.66
CA LEU A 49 2.68 -14.41 -3.53
C LEU A 49 3.55 -15.57 -3.05
N SER A 50 4.87 -15.39 -3.08
CA SER A 50 5.86 -16.39 -2.65
C SER A 50 7.10 -15.74 -2.04
N GLY A 51 7.61 -16.32 -0.95
CA GLY A 51 8.73 -15.72 -0.22
C GLY A 51 8.32 -14.34 0.31
N SER A 52 8.99 -13.27 -0.15
CA SER A 52 8.63 -11.89 0.18
C SER A 52 8.12 -11.08 -1.02
N TYR A 53 7.81 -11.73 -2.14
CA TYR A 53 7.44 -11.08 -3.39
C TYR A 53 6.11 -11.61 -3.94
N ALA A 54 5.35 -10.74 -4.62
CA ALA A 54 4.27 -11.16 -5.49
C ALA A 54 4.69 -10.99 -6.95
N ARG A 55 4.88 -12.13 -7.63
CA ARG A 55 5.24 -12.26 -9.04
C ARG A 55 4.93 -13.69 -9.49
N PRO A 56 4.26 -13.90 -10.65
CA PRO A 56 3.70 -12.88 -11.55
C PRO A 56 2.51 -12.13 -10.94
N ILE A 57 2.15 -10.98 -11.55
CA ILE A 57 0.87 -10.31 -11.34
C ILE A 57 0.20 -10.20 -12.70
N TYR A 58 -0.93 -10.87 -12.88
CA TYR A 58 -1.71 -10.82 -14.11
C TYR A 58 -2.78 -9.73 -14.02
N TYR A 59 -2.92 -8.96 -15.09
CA TYR A 59 -4.04 -8.05 -15.33
C TYR A 59 -4.62 -8.34 -16.72
N ASN A 60 -5.92 -8.67 -16.78
CA ASN A 60 -6.57 -9.11 -18.02
C ASN A 60 -5.79 -10.21 -18.78
N GLY A 61 -5.16 -11.12 -18.03
CA GLY A 61 -4.36 -12.23 -18.57
C GLY A 61 -2.94 -11.88 -19.02
N LYS A 62 -2.50 -10.61 -18.92
CA LYS A 62 -1.12 -10.19 -19.18
C LYS A 62 -0.34 -10.08 -17.87
N ASP A 63 0.84 -10.70 -17.78
CA ASP A 63 1.76 -10.46 -16.67
C ASP A 63 2.34 -9.04 -16.77
N ILE A 64 2.08 -8.20 -15.77
CA ILE A 64 2.51 -6.80 -15.73
C ILE A 64 3.85 -6.62 -14.99
N VAL A 65 4.34 -7.67 -14.31
CA VAL A 65 5.66 -7.66 -13.66
C VAL A 65 6.74 -8.06 -14.65
N ASP A 66 6.47 -9.08 -15.48
CA ASP A 66 7.41 -9.63 -16.45
C ASP A 66 8.74 -10.03 -15.77
N ASP A 67 9.87 -9.44 -16.15
CA ASP A 67 11.18 -9.70 -15.56
C ASP A 67 11.51 -8.91 -14.29
N ALA A 68 10.69 -7.92 -13.93
CA ALA A 68 10.92 -7.05 -12.78
C ALA A 68 10.77 -7.79 -11.43
N THR A 69 11.15 -7.12 -10.33
CA THR A 69 11.16 -7.74 -8.99
C THR A 69 9.76 -8.11 -8.48
N GLY A 70 8.70 -7.42 -8.91
CA GLY A 70 7.33 -7.63 -8.46
C GLY A 70 6.94 -6.78 -7.25
N PHE A 71 5.82 -7.15 -6.63
CA PHE A 71 5.32 -6.45 -5.45
C PHE A 71 5.94 -6.96 -4.17
N TYR A 72 6.31 -6.07 -3.25
CA TYR A 72 6.70 -6.46 -1.91
C TYR A 72 6.44 -5.34 -0.92
N LEU A 73 6.47 -5.71 0.36
CA LEU A 73 6.54 -4.76 1.44
C LEU A 73 7.96 -4.75 1.97
N SER A 74 8.45 -3.59 2.36
CA SER A 74 9.71 -3.52 3.07
C SER A 74 9.67 -2.59 4.27
N TYR A 75 10.34 -3.02 5.32
CA TYR A 75 10.54 -2.34 6.59
C TYR A 75 12.04 -2.40 6.93
N GLU A 76 12.57 -1.48 7.73
CA GLU A 76 13.94 -1.54 8.30
C GLU A 76 15.06 -1.87 7.27
N ASN A 77 15.59 -0.85 6.58
CA ASN A 77 16.69 -1.01 5.60
C ASN A 77 16.36 -2.01 4.46
N SER A 78 15.11 -2.00 3.99
CA SER A 78 14.63 -2.87 2.90
C SER A 78 14.43 -4.35 3.25
N ALA A 79 14.29 -4.72 4.53
CA ALA A 79 13.89 -6.08 4.90
C ALA A 79 12.48 -6.38 4.36
N GLY A 80 12.31 -7.53 3.71
CA GLY A 80 11.05 -7.93 3.07
C GLY A 80 10.03 -8.52 4.04
N PHE A 81 8.74 -8.33 3.77
CA PHE A 81 7.66 -9.02 4.47
C PHE A 81 7.40 -10.40 3.85
N PRO A 82 7.51 -11.51 4.58
CA PRO A 82 7.23 -12.84 4.04
C PRO A 82 5.72 -13.12 3.95
N TRP A 83 5.28 -13.64 2.80
CA TRP A 83 3.90 -14.04 2.50
C TRP A 83 3.59 -15.42 3.07
N LEU A 84 3.36 -15.50 4.38
CA LEU A 84 3.11 -16.76 5.09
C LEU A 84 1.72 -16.76 5.72
N ALA A 85 1.15 -17.97 5.83
CA ALA A 85 -0.12 -18.23 6.51
C ALA A 85 -1.26 -17.26 6.12
N PRO A 86 -1.59 -17.15 4.81
CA PRO A 86 -2.72 -16.33 4.40
C PRO A 86 -4.03 -16.86 4.99
N GLU A 87 -4.88 -15.96 5.45
CA GLU A 87 -6.19 -16.28 6.02
C GLU A 87 -7.24 -15.30 5.49
N ILE A 88 -8.42 -15.81 5.12
CA ILE A 88 -9.58 -14.96 4.91
C ILE A 88 -10.16 -14.63 6.28
N VAL A 89 -10.00 -13.39 6.73
CA VAL A 89 -10.38 -12.96 8.08
C VAL A 89 -11.74 -12.29 8.15
N ASP A 90 -12.24 -11.81 7.02
CA ASP A 90 -13.60 -11.29 6.87
C ASP A 90 -14.06 -11.42 5.41
N ALA A 91 -15.37 -11.38 5.18
CA ALA A 91 -15.95 -11.35 3.85
C ALA A 91 -17.37 -10.78 3.86
N GLY A 92 -17.79 -10.31 2.69
CA GLY A 92 -19.19 -10.01 2.39
C GLY A 92 -19.62 -10.62 1.06
N ASP A 93 -20.80 -10.22 0.58
CA ASP A 93 -21.39 -10.79 -0.64
C ASP A 93 -20.51 -10.63 -1.90
N ASP A 94 -19.72 -9.57 -1.95
CA ASP A 94 -18.90 -9.17 -3.11
C ASP A 94 -17.43 -8.88 -2.77
N TRP A 95 -16.94 -9.24 -1.59
CA TRP A 95 -15.54 -9.03 -1.21
C TRP A 95 -15.02 -10.05 -0.18
N ILE A 96 -13.70 -10.25 -0.15
CA ILE A 96 -12.95 -10.95 0.92
C ILE A 96 -11.82 -10.07 1.44
N ASP A 97 -11.47 -10.21 2.70
CA ASP A 97 -10.26 -9.66 3.31
C ASP A 97 -9.26 -10.78 3.59
N ILE A 98 -8.14 -10.78 2.86
CA ILE A 98 -7.04 -11.71 3.04
C ILE A 98 -5.96 -11.04 3.89
N GLN A 99 -5.70 -11.60 5.06
CA GLN A 99 -4.68 -11.17 5.98
C GLN A 99 -3.41 -12.03 5.87
N PHE A 100 -2.27 -11.38 5.94
CA PHE A 100 -0.96 -12.00 6.21
C PHE A 100 -0.42 -11.46 7.53
N THR A 101 0.02 -12.36 8.42
CA THR A 101 0.46 -11.98 9.77
C THR A 101 1.87 -12.47 10.05
N ASN A 102 2.68 -11.61 10.65
CA ASN A 102 3.96 -11.99 11.25
C ASN A 102 4.18 -11.26 12.59
N GLY A 103 5.39 -11.37 13.16
CA GLY A 103 5.71 -10.76 14.45
C GLY A 103 5.74 -9.23 14.48
N ILE A 104 5.72 -8.57 13.31
CA ILE A 104 5.81 -7.11 13.21
C ILE A 104 4.52 -6.46 12.71
N ALA A 105 3.71 -7.18 11.94
CA ALA A 105 2.60 -6.59 11.22
C ALA A 105 1.52 -7.58 10.81
N ARG A 106 0.33 -7.03 10.55
CA ARG A 106 -0.72 -7.63 9.73
C ARG A 106 -0.89 -6.80 8.47
N PHE A 107 -0.85 -7.43 7.31
CA PHE A 107 -1.10 -6.78 6.02
C PHE A 107 -2.31 -7.39 5.35
N HIS A 108 -3.19 -6.54 4.84
CA HIS A 108 -4.50 -6.94 4.33
C HIS A 108 -4.65 -6.63 2.85
N TRP A 109 -5.33 -7.53 2.17
CA TRP A 109 -5.83 -7.36 0.80
C TRP A 109 -7.34 -7.54 0.81
N VAL A 110 -8.09 -6.44 0.70
CA VAL A 110 -9.55 -6.49 0.54
C VAL A 110 -9.87 -6.50 -0.95
N ILE A 111 -10.31 -7.66 -1.43
CA ILE A 111 -10.51 -7.93 -2.85
C ILE A 111 -12.01 -7.96 -3.12
N HIS A 112 -12.46 -7.00 -3.93
CA HIS A 112 -13.84 -6.96 -4.41
C HIS A 112 -13.99 -7.73 -5.73
N ARG A 113 -15.18 -8.27 -5.96
CA ARG A 113 -15.58 -8.86 -7.25
C ARG A 113 -15.48 -7.80 -8.35
N GLY A 114 -14.80 -8.13 -9.45
CA GLY A 114 -14.68 -7.28 -10.64
C GLY A 114 -13.82 -6.02 -10.48
N LEU A 115 -13.29 -5.74 -9.28
CA LEU A 115 -12.41 -4.60 -9.06
C LEU A 115 -11.02 -4.86 -9.68
N ALA A 116 -10.57 -3.96 -10.56
CA ALA A 116 -9.22 -3.96 -11.12
C ALA A 116 -8.19 -3.46 -10.09
N GLY A 117 -8.04 -4.18 -8.98
CA GLY A 117 -7.21 -3.78 -7.85
C GLY A 117 -7.69 -4.36 -6.53
N ALA A 118 -7.10 -3.88 -5.43
CA ALA A 118 -7.49 -4.26 -4.08
C ALA A 118 -7.29 -3.09 -3.11
N TYR A 119 -8.15 -2.99 -2.10
CA TYR A 119 -7.83 -2.14 -0.96
C TYR A 119 -6.77 -2.83 -0.11
N GLN A 120 -5.87 -2.03 0.44
CA GLN A 120 -4.76 -2.51 1.25
C GLN A 120 -4.62 -1.67 2.50
N TYR A 121 -4.23 -2.32 3.59
CA TYR A 121 -3.88 -1.63 4.83
C TYR A 121 -2.95 -2.49 5.67
N TRP A 122 -2.27 -1.83 6.60
CA TRP A 122 -1.26 -2.42 7.47
C TRP A 122 -1.57 -2.07 8.93
N SER A 123 -1.62 -3.07 9.80
CA SER A 123 -1.73 -2.88 11.26
C SER A 123 -0.41 -3.25 11.96
N ASN A 124 0.06 -2.38 12.86
CA ASN A 124 1.28 -2.58 13.62
C ASN A 124 1.08 -3.65 14.73
N VAL A 125 1.86 -4.74 14.69
CA VAL A 125 1.89 -5.76 15.75
C VAL A 125 3.10 -5.57 16.66
N GLY A 126 4.23 -5.17 16.09
CA GLY A 126 5.52 -5.14 16.77
C GLY A 126 6.64 -4.56 15.92
N LEU A 127 6.34 -3.57 15.08
CA LEU A 127 7.35 -2.85 14.30
C LEU A 127 8.44 -2.27 15.20
N PRO A 128 9.73 -2.49 14.89
CA PRO A 128 10.83 -1.85 15.61
C PRO A 128 10.77 -0.31 15.51
N SER A 129 11.33 0.39 16.50
CA SER A 129 11.42 1.85 16.45
C SER A 129 12.52 2.33 15.48
N GLY A 130 12.39 3.58 15.02
CA GLY A 130 13.45 4.25 14.25
C GLY A 130 13.49 3.87 12.77
N MET A 131 12.38 3.38 12.22
CA MET A 131 12.26 2.95 10.83
C MET A 131 12.55 4.08 9.85
N ASN A 132 13.53 3.86 8.95
CA ASN A 132 13.85 4.81 7.87
C ASN A 132 12.93 4.68 6.66
N ASP A 133 12.43 3.46 6.41
CA ASP A 133 11.55 3.12 5.31
C ASP A 133 10.48 2.14 5.81
N LEU A 134 9.21 2.49 5.61
CA LEU A 134 8.05 1.62 5.68
C LEU A 134 7.24 1.84 4.41
N ARG A 135 7.29 0.85 3.52
CA ARG A 135 6.79 1.04 2.17
C ARG A 135 6.18 -0.20 1.58
N VAL A 136 5.21 0.07 0.73
CA VAL A 136 4.57 -0.87 -0.19
C VAL A 136 5.10 -0.53 -1.57
N ILE A 137 5.67 -1.48 -2.30
CA ILE A 137 6.35 -1.19 -3.56
C ILE A 137 5.98 -2.20 -4.63
N HIS A 138 5.65 -1.68 -5.81
CA HIS A 138 5.60 -2.43 -7.05
C HIS A 138 6.86 -2.13 -7.87
N ARG A 139 7.57 -3.19 -8.23
CA ARG A 139 8.65 -3.17 -9.20
C ARG A 139 8.17 -3.80 -10.48
N LEU A 140 7.99 -2.98 -11.50
CA LEU A 140 7.25 -3.30 -12.71
C LEU A 140 8.15 -3.20 -13.95
N SER A 141 7.72 -3.83 -15.03
CA SER A 141 8.42 -3.80 -16.31
C SER A 141 8.56 -2.38 -16.85
N ASN A 142 9.78 -1.89 -17.08
CA ASN A 142 10.03 -0.56 -17.64
C ASN A 142 9.54 -0.39 -19.09
N SER A 143 9.41 -1.48 -19.83
CA SER A 143 8.88 -1.49 -21.20
C SER A 143 7.37 -1.30 -21.20
N THR A 144 6.69 -1.78 -20.16
CA THR A 144 5.25 -1.66 -19.98
C THR A 144 4.87 -0.37 -19.26
N PHE A 145 5.66 0.08 -18.29
CA PHE A 145 5.41 1.27 -17.48
C PHE A 145 6.53 2.30 -17.68
N HIS A 146 6.44 3.08 -18.75
CA HIS A 146 7.47 4.03 -19.15
C HIS A 146 7.18 5.48 -18.74
N SER A 147 6.02 5.75 -18.16
CA SER A 147 5.60 7.07 -17.68
C SER A 147 5.27 7.03 -16.19
N GLY A 148 5.45 8.16 -15.51
CA GLY A 148 5.10 8.35 -14.11
C GLY A 148 4.16 9.53 -13.93
N HIS A 149 3.34 9.48 -12.89
CA HIS A 149 2.42 10.53 -12.51
C HIS A 149 2.45 10.79 -11.01
N THR A 150 2.47 12.07 -10.66
CA THR A 150 2.27 12.62 -9.32
C THR A 150 1.47 13.92 -9.46
N TYR A 151 0.97 14.47 -8.36
CA TYR A 151 0.27 15.75 -8.39
C TYR A 151 1.11 16.92 -8.97
N ARG A 152 2.45 16.80 -9.01
CA ARG A 152 3.38 17.82 -9.54
C ARG A 152 3.87 17.57 -10.96
N LYS A 153 3.82 16.32 -11.41
CA LYS A 153 4.60 15.87 -12.56
C LYS A 153 3.93 14.69 -13.22
N ASP A 154 3.79 14.79 -14.53
CA ASP A 154 3.29 13.74 -15.42
C ASP A 154 4.19 13.71 -16.66
N ASP A 155 5.05 12.70 -16.76
CA ASP A 155 6.12 12.66 -17.77
C ASP A 155 6.67 11.23 -17.96
N LYS A 156 7.49 11.05 -19.00
CA LYS A 156 8.28 9.83 -19.20
C LYS A 156 9.30 9.68 -18.07
N LEU A 157 9.45 8.44 -17.60
CA LEU A 157 10.55 8.08 -16.70
C LEU A 157 11.87 8.05 -17.49
N PRO A 158 13.01 8.37 -16.85
CA PRO A 158 14.32 8.16 -17.46
C PRO A 158 14.48 6.72 -17.95
N THR A 159 15.04 6.53 -19.14
CA THR A 159 15.37 5.20 -19.64
C THR A 159 16.48 4.58 -18.80
N TRP A 160 16.45 3.26 -18.60
CA TRP A 160 17.48 2.58 -17.81
C TRP A 160 18.91 2.82 -18.35
N ASP A 161 19.09 2.81 -19.67
CA ASP A 161 20.37 3.08 -20.33
C ASP A 161 21.00 4.44 -19.96
N LEU A 162 20.18 5.41 -19.59
CA LEU A 162 20.65 6.76 -19.23
C LEU A 162 21.46 6.74 -17.92
N TYR A 163 21.17 5.83 -17.00
CA TYR A 163 21.94 5.70 -15.76
C TYR A 163 23.38 5.23 -16.01
N TYR A 164 23.64 4.53 -17.11
CA TYR A 164 24.98 4.07 -17.49
C TYR A 164 25.79 5.09 -18.30
N SER A 165 25.16 6.17 -18.77
CA SER A 165 25.85 7.19 -19.56
C SER A 165 26.53 8.29 -18.73
N GLY A 166 26.38 8.25 -17.40
CA GLY A 166 26.98 9.21 -16.47
C GLY A 166 27.73 8.55 -15.32
N THR A 167 28.14 9.36 -14.34
CA THR A 167 28.82 8.91 -13.12
C THR A 167 27.83 8.91 -11.96
N GLU A 168 27.67 7.79 -11.25
CA GLU A 168 26.88 7.76 -10.03
C GLU A 168 27.58 8.56 -8.92
N VAL A 169 26.90 9.58 -8.39
CA VAL A 169 27.42 10.50 -7.37
C VAL A 169 26.71 10.36 -6.02
N GLN A 170 25.54 9.73 -6.01
CA GLN A 170 24.76 9.37 -4.84
C GLN A 170 23.80 8.23 -5.23
N ASP A 171 23.21 7.53 -4.24
CA ASP A 171 22.22 6.47 -4.43
C ASP A 171 21.18 6.83 -5.51
N SER A 172 21.27 6.12 -6.64
CA SER A 172 20.42 6.30 -7.83
C SER A 172 20.38 7.74 -8.35
N THR A 173 21.53 8.42 -8.28
CA THR A 173 21.75 9.79 -8.76
C THR A 173 23.00 9.85 -9.63
N VAL A 174 22.82 10.24 -10.89
CA VAL A 174 23.85 10.18 -11.93
C VAL A 174 24.12 11.58 -12.47
N GLU A 175 25.39 11.95 -12.52
CA GLU A 175 25.91 13.18 -13.14
C GLU A 175 26.37 12.92 -14.57
N PHE A 176 25.97 13.77 -15.51
CA PHE A 176 26.40 13.69 -16.91
C PHE A 176 27.57 14.63 -17.20
N SER A 177 28.22 14.43 -18.35
CA SER A 177 29.40 15.21 -18.76
C SER A 177 29.14 16.70 -18.95
N ASP A 178 27.88 17.11 -19.11
CA ASP A 178 27.46 18.51 -19.23
C ASP A 178 27.14 19.17 -17.87
N GLY A 179 27.29 18.44 -16.76
CA GLY A 179 27.02 18.89 -15.40
C GLY A 179 25.56 18.83 -14.98
N THR A 180 24.68 18.22 -15.78
CA THR A 180 23.29 17.93 -15.38
C THR A 180 23.20 16.61 -14.64
N TYR A 181 22.08 16.40 -13.93
CA TYR A 181 21.85 15.20 -13.12
C TYR A 181 20.49 14.57 -13.43
N ILE A 182 20.41 13.26 -13.25
CA ILE A 182 19.15 12.57 -12.95
C ILE A 182 19.23 11.99 -11.54
N SER A 183 18.10 11.96 -10.84
CA SER A 183 17.99 11.36 -9.52
C SER A 183 16.66 10.64 -9.35
N LYS A 184 16.65 9.54 -8.57
CA LYS A 184 15.38 8.98 -8.09
C LYS A 184 14.53 9.99 -7.32
N TYR A 185 15.14 11.05 -6.77
CA TYR A 185 14.45 12.12 -6.06
C TYR A 185 13.78 13.15 -6.99
N ASP A 186 13.98 13.09 -8.31
CA ASP A 186 13.32 13.98 -9.30
C ASP A 186 11.80 13.77 -9.41
N TRP A 187 11.33 12.70 -8.77
CA TRP A 187 9.93 12.29 -8.67
C TRP A 187 9.44 12.24 -7.22
N ALA A 188 10.24 12.78 -6.28
CA ALA A 188 9.78 13.01 -4.93
C ALA A 188 8.72 14.14 -4.93
N THR A 189 7.69 13.99 -4.11
CA THR A 189 6.59 14.96 -4.06
C THR A 189 5.97 15.01 -2.68
N GLN A 190 5.18 16.05 -2.37
CA GLN A 190 4.40 16.00 -1.14
C GLN A 190 3.30 14.96 -1.23
N ILE A 191 3.10 14.28 -0.12
CA ILE A 191 2.10 13.22 -0.01
C ILE A 191 0.98 13.55 0.95
N ASN A 192 1.15 14.55 1.83
CA ASN A 192 0.19 14.94 2.88
C ASN A 192 -0.64 16.18 2.51
N ILE A 193 -1.06 16.30 1.25
CA ILE A 193 -1.93 17.40 0.77
C ILE A 193 -3.13 16.84 -0.02
N PRO A 194 -4.27 17.56 -0.08
CA PRO A 194 -5.48 17.09 -0.77
C PRO A 194 -5.28 16.76 -2.25
N GLU A 195 -4.33 17.40 -2.93
CA GLU A 195 -4.02 17.18 -4.34
C GLU A 195 -3.19 15.90 -4.55
N ALA A 196 -2.48 15.42 -3.53
CA ALA A 196 -1.60 14.26 -3.58
C ALA A 196 -2.32 12.95 -3.21
N ARG A 197 -3.53 12.77 -3.72
CA ARG A 197 -4.36 11.57 -3.48
C ARG A 197 -4.13 10.44 -4.49
N LEU A 198 -3.41 10.75 -5.58
CA LEU A 198 -3.14 9.84 -6.67
C LEU A 198 -1.67 9.98 -7.11
N TRP A 199 -1.01 8.84 -7.28
CA TRP A 199 0.24 8.73 -8.03
C TRP A 199 0.33 7.33 -8.63
N GLY A 200 1.13 7.19 -9.67
CA GLY A 200 1.20 5.93 -10.39
C GLY A 200 2.23 5.94 -11.51
N VAL A 201 2.33 4.79 -12.15
CA VAL A 201 3.12 4.59 -13.35
C VAL A 201 2.22 3.99 -14.42
N TYR A 202 2.45 4.37 -15.68
CA TYR A 202 1.58 3.96 -16.78
C TYR A 202 2.35 3.80 -18.09
N GLY A 203 1.74 3.01 -18.97
CA GLY A 203 2.13 2.81 -20.36
C GLY A 203 0.96 3.10 -21.28
N ASP A 204 1.07 2.60 -22.51
CA ASP A 204 0.04 2.79 -23.53
C ASP A 204 -1.23 1.96 -23.26
N ASP A 205 -1.10 0.79 -22.62
CA ASP A 205 -2.20 -0.18 -22.43
C ASP A 205 -2.45 -0.57 -20.96
N VAL A 206 -1.67 -0.03 -20.02
CA VAL A 206 -1.84 -0.35 -18.59
C VAL A 206 -1.34 0.77 -17.69
N GLY A 207 -2.09 1.02 -16.62
CA GLY A 207 -1.70 1.92 -15.53
C GLY A 207 -1.72 1.17 -14.20
N CYS A 208 -0.82 1.56 -13.31
CA CYS A 208 -0.72 1.03 -11.95
C CYS A 208 -0.61 2.20 -10.98
N TRP A 209 -1.55 2.27 -10.04
CA TRP A 209 -1.81 3.47 -9.26
C TRP A 209 -1.96 3.15 -7.77
N PHE A 210 -1.55 4.11 -6.95
CA PHE A 210 -1.97 4.21 -5.56
C PHE A 210 -2.95 5.35 -5.42
N ILE A 211 -4.11 5.05 -4.84
CA ILE A 211 -5.17 6.01 -4.54
C ILE A 211 -5.35 6.06 -3.03
N GLN A 212 -5.11 7.23 -2.44
CA GLN A 212 -5.27 7.50 -1.02
C GLN A 212 -6.41 8.50 -0.81
N PRO A 213 -7.60 8.08 -0.39
CA PRO A 213 -8.69 9.01 -0.11
C PRO A 213 -8.42 9.90 1.11
N SER A 214 -7.51 9.47 2.00
CA SER A 214 -7.09 10.18 3.21
C SER A 214 -5.60 9.93 3.46
N GLN A 215 -4.89 10.95 3.97
CA GLN A 215 -3.47 10.92 4.32
C GLN A 215 -3.21 10.82 5.83
N GLU A 216 -4.27 10.67 6.63
CA GLU A 216 -4.22 10.83 8.09
C GLU A 216 -3.36 9.83 8.85
N TYR A 217 -2.97 8.73 8.19
CA TYR A 217 -2.13 7.68 8.76
C TYR A 217 -0.63 7.86 8.46
N VAL A 218 -0.24 8.85 7.65
CA VAL A 218 1.17 9.08 7.30
C VAL A 218 1.78 10.13 8.23
N ASN A 219 3.04 9.93 8.61
CA ASN A 219 3.75 10.87 9.48
C ASN A 219 4.12 12.18 8.77
N GLY A 220 4.19 13.26 9.55
CA GLY A 220 4.60 14.59 9.08
C GLY A 220 3.43 15.51 8.71
N ASP A 221 3.74 16.77 8.44
CA ASP A 221 2.75 17.79 8.10
C ASP A 221 2.55 17.89 6.56
N GLN A 222 1.84 18.92 6.10
CA GLN A 222 1.60 19.16 4.68
C GLN A 222 2.86 19.39 3.83
N LEU A 223 4.03 19.60 4.45
CA LEU A 223 5.31 19.74 3.75
C LEU A 223 6.05 18.40 3.59
N LYS A 224 5.52 17.32 4.17
CA LYS A 224 6.08 15.96 4.05
C LYS A 224 6.22 15.59 2.57
N GLN A 225 7.45 15.28 2.17
CA GLN A 225 7.76 14.72 0.86
C GLN A 225 8.20 13.27 0.98
N GLU A 226 7.90 12.49 -0.06
CA GLU A 226 8.34 11.10 -0.17
C GLU A 226 8.69 10.71 -1.61
N LEU A 227 9.43 9.62 -1.72
CA LEU A 227 9.63 8.92 -2.99
C LEU A 227 8.32 8.23 -3.42
N THR A 228 7.86 8.50 -4.63
CA THR A 228 6.58 7.92 -5.14
C THR A 228 6.81 7.05 -6.37
N VAL A 229 7.56 7.54 -7.35
CA VAL A 229 7.91 6.79 -8.56
C VAL A 229 9.37 7.02 -8.92
N HIS A 230 10.04 6.06 -9.56
CA HIS A 230 11.34 6.27 -10.21
C HIS A 230 11.71 5.08 -11.11
N MET A 231 12.73 5.27 -11.94
CA MET A 231 13.45 4.17 -12.58
C MET A 231 14.53 3.66 -11.61
N GLU A 232 14.57 2.36 -11.34
CA GLU A 232 15.69 1.77 -10.59
C GLU A 232 16.95 1.74 -11.43
N ALA A 233 18.02 2.37 -10.95
CA ALA A 233 19.31 2.36 -11.62
C ALA A 233 19.94 0.96 -11.72
N GLN A 234 19.80 0.12 -10.69
CA GLN A 234 20.47 -1.18 -10.63
C GLN A 234 19.79 -2.28 -11.46
N THR A 235 18.45 -2.31 -11.49
CA THR A 235 17.69 -3.39 -12.13
C THR A 235 16.92 -2.95 -13.36
N GLY A 236 16.74 -1.64 -13.56
CA GLY A 236 15.89 -1.09 -14.61
C GLY A 236 14.40 -1.25 -14.34
N ASP A 237 13.98 -1.66 -13.15
CA ASP A 237 12.56 -1.75 -12.83
C ASP A 237 11.94 -0.34 -12.77
N THR A 238 10.73 -0.18 -13.29
CA THR A 238 9.90 0.96 -12.92
C THR A 238 9.38 0.74 -11.51
N ALA A 239 9.80 1.57 -10.57
CA ALA A 239 9.42 1.51 -9.18
C ALA A 239 8.24 2.45 -8.91
N LEU A 240 7.16 1.89 -8.37
CA LEU A 240 6.01 2.61 -7.82
C LEU A 240 5.93 2.31 -6.31
N LEU A 241 5.97 3.35 -5.49
CA LEU A 241 6.10 3.27 -4.04
C LEU A 241 4.92 3.96 -3.38
N ASN A 242 4.36 3.32 -2.37
CA ASN A 242 3.56 3.96 -1.34
C ASN A 242 4.38 3.97 -0.04
N MET A 243 4.98 5.12 0.26
CA MET A 243 5.76 5.37 1.46
C MET A 243 4.81 5.75 2.60
N ILE A 244 4.37 4.76 3.35
CA ILE A 244 3.41 4.92 4.46
C ILE A 244 4.10 5.31 5.78
N GLY A 245 5.43 5.17 5.85
CA GLY A 245 6.26 5.75 6.89
C GLY A 245 7.70 5.86 6.40
N GLY A 246 8.44 6.87 6.87
CA GLY A 246 9.81 7.05 6.43
C GLY A 246 10.49 8.30 6.95
N GLY A 247 11.81 8.37 6.78
CA GLY A 247 12.65 9.50 7.17
C GLY A 247 12.96 10.49 6.06
N HIS A 248 12.45 10.31 4.83
CA HIS A 248 12.77 11.22 3.75
C HIS A 248 12.28 12.64 4.06
N TYR A 249 13.17 13.61 3.83
CA TYR A 249 12.92 15.04 4.07
C TYR A 249 12.53 15.37 5.52
N GLN A 250 13.00 14.57 6.48
CA GLN A 250 12.74 14.77 7.89
C GLN A 250 14.04 14.70 8.70
N LEU A 251 14.10 15.50 9.77
CA LEU A 251 15.19 15.48 10.73
C LEU A 251 14.58 15.38 12.13
N ASN A 252 15.15 14.51 12.97
CA ASN A 252 14.79 14.37 14.40
C ASN A 252 13.30 14.04 14.66
N VAL A 253 12.66 13.28 13.78
CA VAL A 253 11.27 12.82 13.97
C VAL A 253 11.27 11.48 14.70
N ASP A 254 10.43 11.35 15.73
CA ASP A 254 10.15 10.06 16.35
C ASP A 254 9.38 9.18 15.38
N ARG A 255 9.90 7.98 15.15
CA ARG A 255 9.38 6.98 14.21
C ARG A 255 9.09 5.70 14.97
N THR A 256 8.47 5.88 16.12
CA THR A 256 7.93 4.83 16.97
C THR A 256 6.43 4.83 16.76
N TYR A 257 5.88 3.67 16.45
CA TYR A 257 4.46 3.50 16.21
C TYR A 257 3.86 2.60 17.29
N GLU A 258 2.71 3.00 17.81
CA GLU A 258 1.98 2.19 18.79
C GLU A 258 1.47 0.89 18.17
N LYS A 259 1.31 -0.16 18.98
CA LYS A 259 0.63 -1.38 18.54
C LYS A 259 -0.81 -1.04 18.18
N GLY A 260 -1.27 -1.59 17.05
CA GLY A 260 -2.58 -1.26 16.48
C GLY A 260 -2.60 0.02 15.65
N HIS A 261 -1.47 0.73 15.50
CA HIS A 261 -1.38 1.81 14.51
C HIS A 261 -1.69 1.26 13.12
N LEU A 262 -2.61 1.92 12.41
CA LEU A 262 -3.14 1.50 11.13
C LEU A 262 -2.66 2.45 10.03
N TRP A 263 -2.02 1.92 9.00
CA TRP A 263 -1.78 2.63 7.74
C TRP A 263 -2.81 2.21 6.70
N GLY A 264 -3.44 3.18 6.05
CA GLY A 264 -4.52 2.97 5.10
C GLY A 264 -5.92 3.04 5.73
N PRO A 265 -6.95 2.50 5.06
CA PRO A 265 -6.84 1.82 3.76
C PRO A 265 -6.55 2.73 2.57
N TRP A 266 -5.75 2.25 1.62
CA TRP A 266 -5.60 2.83 0.28
C TRP A 266 -6.05 1.82 -0.77
N LEU A 267 -6.30 2.29 -2.00
CA LEU A 267 -6.57 1.42 -3.13
C LEU A 267 -5.31 1.29 -3.99
N TRP A 268 -4.85 0.06 -4.22
CA TRP A 268 -4.00 -0.26 -5.36
C TRP A 268 -4.89 -0.53 -6.56
N TYR A 269 -4.72 0.21 -7.65
CA TYR A 269 -5.62 0.22 -8.80
C TYR A 269 -4.88 0.01 -10.11
N LEU A 270 -5.50 -0.75 -11.00
CA LEU A 270 -5.05 -1.03 -12.35
C LEU A 270 -6.09 -0.56 -13.36
N ASN A 271 -5.64 0.02 -14.46
CA ASN A 271 -6.50 0.35 -15.60
C ASN A 271 -5.71 0.22 -16.91
N ASP A 272 -6.26 0.75 -18.00
CA ASP A 272 -5.70 0.72 -19.35
C ASP A 272 -4.62 1.78 -19.62
N GLY A 273 -4.09 2.44 -18.58
CA GLY A 273 -3.11 3.53 -18.72
C GLY A 273 -3.76 4.92 -18.69
N SER A 274 -5.10 5.00 -18.66
CA SER A 274 -5.83 6.26 -18.60
C SER A 274 -5.68 6.96 -17.25
N LEU A 275 -4.97 8.10 -17.23
CA LEU A 275 -4.92 8.98 -16.06
C LEU A 275 -6.31 9.49 -15.67
N SER A 276 -7.14 9.87 -16.65
CA SER A 276 -8.49 10.38 -16.39
C SER A 276 -9.40 9.36 -15.70
N ASP A 277 -9.23 8.07 -16.00
CA ASP A 277 -9.94 6.99 -15.31
C ASP A 277 -9.43 6.86 -13.85
N ALA A 278 -8.11 6.92 -13.64
CA ALA A 278 -7.52 6.89 -12.30
C ALA A 278 -7.98 8.09 -11.45
N GLU A 279 -8.03 9.30 -12.01
CA GLU A 279 -8.56 10.50 -11.35
C GLU A 279 -10.06 10.36 -11.05
N SER A 280 -10.86 9.87 -12.00
CA SER A 280 -12.28 9.61 -11.76
C SER A 280 -12.48 8.57 -10.67
N ARG A 281 -11.60 7.57 -10.58
CA ARG A 281 -11.62 6.57 -9.53
C ARG A 281 -11.26 7.17 -8.18
N THR A 282 -10.27 8.06 -8.13
CA THR A 282 -9.89 8.79 -6.92
C THR A 282 -11.08 9.55 -6.32
N GLU A 283 -11.89 10.25 -7.12
CA GLU A 283 -13.09 10.95 -6.64
C GLU A 283 -14.16 10.01 -6.04
N GLN A 284 -14.28 8.80 -6.59
CA GLN A 284 -15.16 7.77 -6.04
C GLN A 284 -14.65 7.30 -4.68
N GLU A 285 -13.35 7.05 -4.54
CA GLU A 285 -12.75 6.62 -3.27
C GLU A 285 -12.81 7.71 -2.19
N ILE A 286 -12.61 8.98 -2.56
CA ILE A 286 -12.81 10.12 -1.66
C ILE A 286 -14.25 10.14 -1.13
N SER A 287 -15.23 9.90 -2.00
CA SER A 287 -16.66 9.91 -1.64
C SER A 287 -17.06 8.68 -0.82
N ALA A 288 -16.38 7.55 -1.01
CA ALA A 288 -16.62 6.31 -0.29
C ALA A 288 -15.91 6.25 1.07
N TRP A 289 -14.99 7.16 1.36
CA TRP A 289 -14.28 7.21 2.63
C TRP A 289 -15.13 7.80 3.77
N PRO A 290 -15.07 7.23 5.00
CA PRO A 290 -14.38 6.00 5.39
C PRO A 290 -15.11 4.75 4.86
N TYR A 291 -14.33 3.73 4.49
CA TYR A 291 -14.87 2.53 3.88
C TYR A 291 -15.70 1.70 4.86
N ALA A 292 -16.73 1.04 4.32
CA ALA A 292 -17.68 0.26 5.12
C ALA A 292 -17.21 -1.17 5.44
N PHE A 293 -16.11 -1.66 4.85
CA PHE A 293 -15.70 -3.05 5.07
C PHE A 293 -15.28 -3.25 6.55
N PRO A 294 -15.95 -4.16 7.28
CA PRO A 294 -15.55 -4.51 8.64
C PRO A 294 -14.21 -5.25 8.64
N ASN A 295 -13.40 -4.98 9.66
CA ASN A 295 -12.36 -5.87 10.19
C ASN A 295 -12.11 -5.47 11.65
N SER A 296 -11.78 -6.43 12.51
CA SER A 296 -11.27 -6.21 13.87
C SER A 296 -10.08 -5.24 13.99
N ASP A 297 -9.24 -5.13 12.95
CA ASP A 297 -8.07 -4.25 12.95
C ASP A 297 -8.39 -2.79 12.57
N ILE A 298 -9.57 -2.54 12.00
CA ILE A 298 -10.04 -1.18 11.71
C ILE A 298 -10.76 -0.66 12.95
N SER A 299 -10.17 0.34 13.59
CA SER A 299 -10.64 0.82 14.89
C SER A 299 -12.02 1.47 14.82
N ALA A 300 -12.77 1.50 15.93
CA ALA A 300 -14.05 2.21 15.97
C ALA A 300 -13.88 3.72 15.66
N GLU A 301 -12.71 4.28 15.97
CA GLU A 301 -12.32 5.64 15.63
C GLU A 301 -12.11 5.86 14.13
N TYR A 302 -11.90 4.82 13.31
CA TYR A 302 -11.88 4.93 11.85
C TYR A 302 -13.27 5.30 11.32
N GLN A 303 -14.29 4.57 11.79
CA GLN A 303 -15.67 4.74 11.32
C GLN A 303 -16.30 6.08 11.76
N SER A 304 -15.75 6.74 12.77
CA SER A 304 -16.24 8.06 13.23
C SER A 304 -15.70 9.25 12.43
N ARG A 305 -14.82 9.02 11.43
CA ARG A 305 -14.09 10.08 10.70
C ARG A 305 -14.89 10.81 9.62
N ALA A 306 -16.09 10.33 9.28
CA ALA A 306 -16.97 10.90 8.25
C ALA A 306 -17.55 12.31 8.56
N GLY A 307 -16.98 13.07 9.50
CA GLY A 307 -17.75 14.04 10.29
C GLY A 307 -17.30 15.50 10.33
N SER A 308 -16.26 15.97 9.63
CA SER A 308 -15.85 17.38 9.75
C SER A 308 -15.54 18.10 8.45
N THR A 309 -16.57 18.40 7.65
CA THR A 309 -16.53 19.50 6.68
C THR A 309 -16.96 20.80 7.39
N GLY A 310 -16.04 21.41 8.13
CA GLY A 310 -16.23 22.76 8.67
C GLY A 310 -15.90 23.79 7.61
N LYS A 311 -16.88 24.61 7.23
CA LYS A 311 -16.66 25.79 6.38
C LYS A 311 -15.78 26.79 7.12
N ASP A 312 -14.60 27.09 6.60
CA ASP A 312 -13.87 28.30 6.98
C ASP A 312 -14.60 29.52 6.41
N GLY A 313 -15.67 29.91 7.10
CA GLY A 313 -16.27 31.23 6.96
C GLY A 313 -15.59 32.16 7.96
N GLU A 314 -14.88 33.17 7.44
CA GLU A 314 -14.38 34.31 8.21
C GLU A 314 -15.45 34.83 9.18
N LYS A 315 -15.33 34.52 10.48
CA LYS A 315 -15.74 35.41 11.58
C LYS A 315 -15.00 35.03 12.88
N GLY A 316 -13.99 35.85 13.20
CA GLY A 316 -13.64 36.24 14.56
C GLY A 316 -12.97 35.18 15.43
N ASN A 317 -11.74 35.47 15.84
CA ASN A 317 -11.04 34.96 17.02
C ASN A 317 -11.86 34.03 17.92
N ASP A 318 -11.80 32.74 17.65
CA ASP A 318 -11.69 31.70 18.66
C ASP A 318 -11.00 30.50 18.01
N CYS A 319 -9.71 30.37 18.31
CA CYS A 319 -8.93 29.20 17.98
C CYS A 319 -9.46 28.07 18.86
N VAL A 320 -10.35 27.23 18.31
CA VAL A 320 -10.66 25.95 18.96
C VAL A 320 -9.48 25.05 18.69
N GLU A 321 -8.53 25.02 19.62
CA GLU A 321 -7.55 23.97 19.76
C GLU A 321 -8.28 22.62 19.71
N ARG A 322 -8.16 21.92 18.59
CA ARG A 322 -8.39 20.47 18.59
C ARG A 322 -7.11 19.87 19.11
N THR A 323 -7.14 19.46 20.38
CA THR A 323 -6.19 18.54 20.97
C THR A 323 -6.06 17.34 20.04
N LEU A 324 -4.96 17.29 19.28
CA LEU A 324 -4.38 16.04 18.83
C LEU A 324 -4.24 15.20 20.09
N LEU A 325 -4.95 14.09 20.18
CA LEU A 325 -4.65 13.05 21.16
C LEU A 325 -3.28 12.50 20.77
N LEU A 326 -2.23 13.20 21.21
CA LEU A 326 -0.95 12.58 21.54
C LEU A 326 -1.27 11.66 22.72
N VAL A 327 -1.55 10.40 22.39
CA VAL A 327 -1.49 9.33 23.38
C VAL A 327 -0.01 9.18 23.73
N ASN A 328 0.29 9.31 25.02
CA ASN A 328 1.62 9.08 25.58
C ASN A 328 1.87 7.59 25.77
#